data_AF-A0A3R8PZ14-F1
#
_entry.id   AF-A0A3R8PZ14-F1
#
_cell.length_a   1.000
_cell.length_b   1.000
_cell.length_c   1.000
_cell.angle_alpha   90.00
_cell.angle_beta   90.00
_cell.angle_gamma   90.00
#
_symmetry.space_group_name_H-M   'P 1'
#
loop_
_entity.id
_entity.type
_entity.pdbx_description
1 polymer ?
#
loop_
_entity_poly.entity_id
_entity_poly.type
_entity_poly.pdbx_seq_one_letter_code
_entity_poly.pdbx_strand_id
1 'polypeptide(L)'
;MESKKHICSIMFAICLALIYSHSYSQNSHINTEGLYNAEFIDNIFIGHFEDLQNKNDDEFLLMFWGGYLNTYGKQCDAYLPKDKVKIMKQVCKTERVTTDYLGTETSRYCIEWKWEWTGLYARKDLYEAKMNLQNKFSDDALRSTLEKMTNPNAVGNSVDLMHKAKALNYDMSQILKLNSCDSKSLRRFEENLIAFSENREGIRMKEDSKYKKVKDLGGPTEKQNLTQLLNDLIYDQAITWAVNKYVNNSISNISIASKDNKGRPSVITAYYNYSSFFGKSQGWARIVFDNGLPKCIYFHDYPNNCKTPKASIVNNYALNKYKI
;
A
#
# COMPACT_ATOMS: atom_id res chain seq x y z
N MET A 1 -41.92 -26.28 43.35
CA MET A 1 -41.43 -24.90 43.47
C MET A 1 -40.04 -24.74 42.83
N GLU A 2 -39.82 -25.34 41.65
CA GLU A 2 -38.48 -25.50 41.05
C GLU A 2 -38.38 -25.07 39.57
N SER A 3 -39.46 -24.65 38.94
CA SER A 3 -39.48 -24.32 37.50
C SER A 3 -39.08 -22.86 37.18
N LYS A 4 -39.03 -21.97 38.18
CA LYS A 4 -38.78 -20.53 37.95
C LYS A 4 -37.30 -20.12 38.00
N LYS A 5 -36.37 -20.98 38.43
CA LYS A 5 -34.93 -20.63 38.51
C LYS A 5 -34.15 -20.84 37.22
N HIS A 6 -34.60 -21.70 36.30
CA HIS A 6 -33.87 -21.94 35.04
C HIS A 6 -34.19 -20.95 33.91
N ILE A 7 -35.32 -20.25 33.98
CA ILE A 7 -35.67 -19.27 32.94
C ILE A 7 -34.84 -17.97 33.10
N CYS A 8 -34.42 -17.65 34.33
CA CYS A 8 -33.66 -16.42 34.61
C CYS A 8 -32.17 -16.52 34.19
N SER A 9 -31.55 -17.70 34.25
CA SER A 9 -30.16 -17.89 33.82
C SER A 9 -29.98 -17.93 32.31
N ILE A 10 -31.00 -18.36 31.55
CA ILE A 10 -30.91 -18.41 30.07
C ILE A 10 -31.09 -17.01 29.47
N MET A 11 -31.92 -16.14 30.07
CA MET A 11 -32.04 -14.75 29.61
C MET A 11 -30.80 -13.88 29.89
N PHE A 12 -30.00 -14.20 30.91
CA PHE A 12 -28.75 -13.46 31.17
C PHE A 12 -27.61 -13.87 30.21
N ALA A 13 -27.61 -15.12 29.72
CA ALA A 13 -26.63 -15.60 28.75
C ALA A 13 -26.89 -15.07 27.32
N ILE A 14 -28.14 -14.75 26.98
CA ILE A 14 -28.49 -14.17 25.66
C ILE A 14 -28.22 -12.65 25.63
N CYS A 15 -28.23 -11.97 26.78
CA CYS A 15 -28.01 -10.53 26.86
C CYS A 15 -26.52 -10.11 26.80
N LEU A 16 -25.58 -11.03 27.04
CA LEU A 16 -24.13 -10.79 26.91
C LEU A 16 -23.56 -11.13 25.52
N ALA A 17 -24.37 -11.70 24.63
CA ALA A 17 -24.02 -11.94 23.22
C ALA A 17 -24.64 -10.92 22.26
N LEU A 18 -25.14 -9.79 22.76
CA LEU A 18 -25.34 -8.58 21.95
C LEU A 18 -23.99 -7.87 21.73
N ILE A 19 -23.01 -8.64 21.24
CA ILE A 19 -21.86 -8.07 20.55
C ILE A 19 -22.46 -7.44 19.29
N TYR A 20 -22.30 -6.13 19.17
CA TYR A 20 -22.61 -5.33 17.99
C TYR A 20 -22.17 -6.06 16.72
N SER A 21 -23.06 -6.87 16.17
CA SER A 21 -22.91 -7.45 14.85
C SER A 21 -23.29 -6.32 13.91
N HIS A 22 -22.35 -5.39 13.67
CA HIS A 22 -22.50 -4.42 12.60
C HIS A 22 -22.70 -5.22 11.33
N SER A 23 -23.96 -5.34 10.91
CA SER A 23 -24.34 -6.07 9.71
C SER A 23 -23.90 -5.20 8.54
N TYR A 24 -22.67 -5.42 8.08
CA TYR A 24 -22.13 -4.72 6.94
C TYR A 24 -22.87 -5.14 5.67
N SER A 25 -23.30 -4.14 4.90
CA SER A 25 -23.94 -4.37 3.61
C SER A 25 -23.01 -5.16 2.70
N GLN A 26 -23.54 -6.22 2.10
CA GLN A 26 -22.85 -6.97 1.04
C GLN A 26 -22.77 -6.18 -0.27
N ASN A 27 -23.50 -5.06 -0.39
CA ASN A 27 -23.47 -4.15 -1.53
C ASN A 27 -22.65 -2.88 -1.24
N SER A 28 -21.75 -2.92 -0.25
CA SER A 28 -20.84 -1.80 0.03
C SER A 28 -19.61 -1.87 -0.86
N HIS A 29 -19.10 -0.72 -1.28
CA HIS A 29 -17.91 -0.62 -2.13
C HIS A 29 -16.93 0.38 -1.52
N ILE A 30 -15.64 0.06 -1.63
CA ILE A 30 -14.54 0.99 -1.36
C ILE A 30 -13.92 1.44 -2.69
N ASN A 31 -13.84 2.74 -2.90
CA ASN A 31 -13.20 3.27 -4.09
C ASN A 31 -11.67 3.24 -3.95
N THR A 32 -11.04 2.38 -4.75
CA THR A 32 -9.59 2.18 -4.83
C THR A 32 -9.01 2.61 -6.17
N GLU A 33 -9.78 3.31 -7.00
CA GLU A 33 -9.35 3.74 -8.32
C GLU A 33 -8.16 4.70 -8.25
N GLY A 34 -7.16 4.47 -9.09
CA GLY A 34 -5.97 5.32 -9.16
C GLY A 34 -4.97 5.15 -8.01
N LEU A 35 -5.26 4.32 -7.01
CA LEU A 35 -4.33 4.00 -5.92
C LEU A 35 -3.24 3.03 -6.38
N TYR A 36 -2.05 3.13 -5.80
CA TYR A 36 -0.93 2.21 -6.05
C TYR A 36 -1.16 0.87 -5.34
N ASN A 37 -1.60 0.91 -4.09
CA ASN A 37 -1.89 -0.25 -3.24
C ASN A 37 -3.37 -0.66 -3.29
N ALA A 38 -4.01 -0.42 -4.44
CA ALA A 38 -5.44 -0.59 -4.62
C ALA A 38 -5.92 -2.03 -4.31
N GLU A 39 -5.15 -3.04 -4.73
CA GLU A 39 -5.44 -4.44 -4.46
C GLU A 39 -5.32 -4.78 -2.97
N PHE A 40 -4.31 -4.26 -2.28
CA PHE A 40 -4.17 -4.45 -0.84
C PHE A 40 -5.39 -3.88 -0.10
N ILE A 41 -5.77 -2.64 -0.43
CA ILE A 41 -6.90 -1.95 0.20
C ILE A 41 -8.22 -2.70 -0.04
N ASP A 42 -8.44 -3.16 -1.27
CA ASP A 42 -9.65 -3.90 -1.67
C ASP A 42 -9.75 -5.24 -0.94
N ASN A 43 -8.68 -6.03 -0.91
CA ASN A 43 -8.65 -7.31 -0.20
C ASN A 43 -8.82 -7.15 1.31
N ILE A 44 -8.23 -6.12 1.91
CA ILE A 44 -8.49 -5.77 3.32
C ILE A 44 -9.96 -5.42 3.50
N PHE A 45 -10.53 -4.55 2.67
CA PHE A 45 -11.94 -4.15 2.77
C PHE A 45 -12.91 -5.34 2.67
N ILE A 46 -12.72 -6.24 1.71
CA ILE A 46 -13.60 -7.41 1.54
C ILE A 46 -13.31 -8.54 2.54
N GLY A 47 -12.20 -8.48 3.27
CA GLY A 47 -11.81 -9.46 4.29
C GLY A 47 -11.20 -10.76 3.73
N HIS A 48 -10.67 -10.74 2.51
CA HIS A 48 -10.04 -11.89 1.85
C HIS A 48 -8.51 -11.78 1.97
N PHE A 49 -7.98 -12.07 3.16
CA PHE A 49 -6.57 -11.85 3.49
C PHE A 49 -5.62 -12.87 2.85
N GLU A 50 -6.13 -14.00 2.37
CA GLU A 50 -5.38 -15.04 1.67
C GLU A 50 -4.83 -14.60 0.30
N ASP A 51 -5.44 -13.60 -0.31
CA ASP A 51 -5.05 -13.11 -1.65
C ASP A 51 -3.96 -12.02 -1.59
N LEU A 52 -3.54 -11.63 -0.39
CA LEU A 52 -2.54 -10.59 -0.18
C LEU A 52 -1.12 -11.11 -0.40
N GLN A 53 -0.42 -10.55 -1.39
CA GLN A 53 1.00 -10.87 -1.66
C GLN A 53 1.93 -10.40 -0.53
N ASN A 54 1.58 -9.32 0.17
CA ASN A 54 2.38 -8.71 1.24
C ASN A 54 1.97 -9.20 2.64
N LYS A 55 1.40 -10.42 2.74
CA LYS A 55 0.85 -10.93 4.00
C LYS A 55 1.85 -10.98 5.17
N ASN A 56 3.13 -11.06 4.87
CA ASN A 56 4.22 -11.14 5.85
C ASN A 56 5.16 -9.91 5.82
N ASP A 57 4.75 -8.81 5.17
CA ASP A 57 5.55 -7.59 5.11
C ASP A 57 5.10 -6.62 6.23
N ASP A 58 5.57 -6.91 7.45
CA ASP A 58 5.24 -6.09 8.63
C ASP A 58 5.82 -4.66 8.51
N GLU A 59 6.93 -4.45 7.78
CA GLU A 59 7.51 -3.13 7.52
C GLU A 59 6.56 -2.29 6.64
N PHE A 60 6.08 -2.88 5.53
CA PHE A 60 5.04 -2.26 4.71
C PHE A 60 3.77 -1.98 5.50
N LEU A 61 3.29 -2.95 6.30
CA LEU A 61 2.06 -2.79 7.06
C LEU A 61 2.18 -1.65 8.09
N LEU A 62 3.31 -1.57 8.80
CA LEU A 62 3.58 -0.48 9.75
C LEU A 62 3.63 0.89 9.04
N MET A 63 4.27 0.93 7.86
CA MET A 63 4.33 2.13 7.02
C MET A 63 2.96 2.58 6.56
N PHE A 64 2.18 1.65 6.01
CA PHE A 64 0.82 1.86 5.55
C PHE A 64 -0.07 2.40 6.68
N TRP A 65 -0.03 1.74 7.84
CA TRP A 65 -0.86 2.11 9.00
C TRP A 65 -0.49 3.48 9.58
N GLY A 66 0.81 3.75 9.72
CA GLY A 66 1.28 5.05 10.18
C GLY A 66 0.85 6.18 9.24
N GLY A 67 0.98 5.96 7.92
CA GLY A 67 0.50 6.88 6.90
C GLY A 67 -1.01 7.11 6.99
N TYR A 68 -1.78 6.04 7.17
CA TYR A 68 -3.24 6.10 7.29
C TYR A 68 -3.68 6.94 8.48
N LEU A 69 -3.20 6.63 9.70
CA LEU A 69 -3.61 7.35 10.91
C LEU A 69 -3.22 8.84 10.87
N ASN A 70 -2.01 9.14 10.39
CA ASN A 70 -1.56 10.53 10.27
C ASN A 70 -2.40 11.30 9.25
N THR A 71 -2.83 10.66 8.16
CA THR A 71 -3.63 11.33 7.13
C THR A 71 -5.08 11.49 7.58
N TYR A 72 -5.66 10.47 8.21
CA TYR A 72 -6.99 10.55 8.83
C TYR A 72 -7.03 11.64 9.90
N GLY A 73 -6.05 11.66 10.82
CA GLY A 73 -5.96 12.68 11.86
C GLY A 73 -5.78 14.11 11.33
N LYS A 74 -5.37 14.29 10.06
CA LYS A 74 -5.27 15.60 9.39
C LYS A 74 -6.52 15.96 8.59
N GLN A 75 -7.13 15.01 7.90
CA GLN A 75 -8.21 15.26 6.93
C GLN A 75 -9.62 14.97 7.48
N CYS A 76 -9.70 14.14 8.52
CA CYS A 76 -10.94 13.60 9.07
C CYS A 76 -11.01 13.81 10.60
N ASP A 77 -10.31 14.81 11.14
CA ASP A 77 -10.23 15.07 12.58
C ASP A 77 -11.60 15.34 13.23
N ALA A 78 -12.51 15.97 12.48
CA ALA A 78 -13.89 16.24 12.86
C ALA A 78 -14.73 14.95 13.08
N TYR A 79 -14.29 13.82 12.52
CA TYR A 79 -14.98 12.53 12.61
C TYR A 79 -14.40 11.61 13.68
N LEU A 80 -13.34 12.04 14.38
CA LEU A 80 -12.76 11.26 15.47
C LEU A 80 -13.69 11.26 16.69
N PRO A 81 -13.80 10.11 17.40
CA PRO A 81 -14.64 10.04 18.59
C PRO A 81 -14.05 10.84 19.75
N LYS A 82 -14.86 11.04 20.80
CA LYS A 82 -14.46 11.81 21.99
C LYS A 82 -13.27 11.19 22.73
N ASP A 83 -13.15 9.86 22.70
CA ASP A 83 -12.08 9.08 23.34
C ASP A 83 -10.84 8.90 22.44
N LYS A 84 -10.67 9.75 21.43
CA LYS A 84 -9.49 9.77 20.56
C LYS A 84 -8.19 9.89 21.35
N VAL A 85 -7.15 9.24 20.84
CA VAL A 85 -5.82 9.19 21.47
C VAL A 85 -4.80 9.97 20.66
N LYS A 86 -3.79 10.51 21.34
CA LYS A 86 -2.68 11.23 20.69
C LYS A 86 -1.82 10.26 19.89
N ILE A 87 -1.55 10.59 18.63
CA ILE A 87 -0.55 9.86 17.84
C ILE A 87 0.82 10.32 18.30
N MET A 88 1.62 9.39 18.83
CA MET A 88 2.99 9.65 19.26
C MET A 88 3.99 9.22 18.18
N LYS A 89 5.15 9.89 18.14
CA LYS A 89 6.31 9.51 17.32
C LYS A 89 7.55 9.42 18.19
N GLN A 90 8.48 8.54 17.84
CA GLN A 90 9.82 8.58 18.43
C GLN A 90 10.63 9.69 17.75
N VAL A 91 11.33 10.48 18.56
CA VAL A 91 12.31 11.47 18.09
C VAL A 91 13.62 11.26 18.82
N CYS A 92 14.72 11.64 18.16
CA CYS A 92 16.01 11.60 18.82
C CYS A 92 16.07 12.66 19.92
N LYS A 93 16.40 12.22 21.15
CA LYS A 93 16.66 13.09 22.29
C LYS A 93 18.13 13.45 22.38
N THR A 94 19.00 12.46 22.18
CA THR A 94 20.47 12.62 22.29
C THR A 94 21.14 11.92 21.12
N GLU A 95 21.95 12.68 20.37
CA GLU A 95 22.76 12.17 19.27
C GLU A 95 24.20 11.94 19.74
N ARG A 96 24.86 10.93 19.17
CA ARG A 96 26.30 10.77 19.23
C ARG A 96 26.88 11.15 17.88
N VAL A 97 27.75 12.15 17.90
CA VAL A 97 28.49 12.63 16.73
C VAL A 97 29.94 12.16 16.87
N THR A 98 30.45 11.53 15.82
CA THR A 98 31.87 11.16 15.71
C THR A 98 32.54 12.09 14.71
N THR A 99 33.71 12.60 15.05
CA THR A 99 34.52 13.47 14.17
C THR A 99 35.87 12.81 13.85
N ASP A 100 36.44 13.11 12.70
CA ASP A 100 37.82 12.73 12.37
C ASP A 100 38.86 13.59 13.13
N TYR A 101 40.14 13.34 12.85
CA TYR A 101 41.26 14.06 13.46
C TYR A 101 41.34 15.55 13.05
N LEU A 102 40.59 15.98 12.03
CA LEU A 102 40.45 17.37 11.58
C LEU A 102 39.20 18.04 12.13
N GLY A 103 38.38 17.32 12.91
CA GLY A 103 37.10 17.81 13.44
C GLY A 103 35.92 17.70 12.47
N THR A 104 36.09 17.03 11.32
CA THR A 104 35.00 16.79 10.36
C THR A 104 34.08 15.70 10.87
N GLU A 105 32.76 15.93 10.87
CA GLU A 105 31.77 14.92 11.23
C GLU A 105 31.84 13.71 10.28
N THR A 106 32.12 12.52 10.84
CA THR A 106 32.20 11.26 10.10
C THR A 106 30.96 10.40 10.30
N SER A 107 30.27 10.54 11.44
CA SER A 107 28.99 9.88 11.67
C SER A 107 28.15 10.60 12.73
N ARG A 108 26.84 10.47 12.60
CA ARG A 108 25.85 10.90 13.59
C ARG A 108 24.79 9.81 13.72
N TYR A 109 24.54 9.37 14.94
CA TYR A 109 23.50 8.40 15.23
C TYR A 109 22.80 8.73 16.53
N CYS A 110 21.52 8.39 16.62
CA CYS A 110 20.75 8.62 17.83
C CYS A 110 21.08 7.58 18.89
N ILE A 111 21.42 8.01 20.10
CA ILE A 111 21.72 7.12 21.24
C ILE A 111 20.64 7.14 22.32
N GLU A 112 19.74 8.13 22.29
CA GLU A 112 18.61 8.20 23.22
C GLU A 112 17.36 8.69 22.49
N TRP A 113 16.26 7.98 22.68
CA TRP A 113 14.97 8.25 22.02
C TRP A 113 13.93 8.68 23.03
N LYS A 114 13.00 9.54 22.60
CA LYS A 114 11.83 9.91 23.40
C LYS A 114 10.57 9.93 22.54
N TRP A 115 9.43 9.75 23.19
CA TRP A 115 8.12 9.85 22.56
C TRP A 115 7.62 11.29 22.60
N GLU A 116 7.26 11.82 21.44
CA GLU A 116 6.65 13.14 21.29
C GLU A 116 5.31 13.06 20.58
N TRP A 117 4.38 13.93 20.99
CA TRP A 117 3.09 14.04 20.33
C TRP A 117 3.25 14.65 18.94
N THR A 118 2.60 14.06 17.95
CA THR A 118 2.65 14.53 16.55
C THR A 118 1.78 15.76 16.26
N GLY A 119 0.96 16.21 17.22
CA GLY A 119 -0.10 17.20 16.98
C GLY A 119 -1.40 16.59 16.45
N LEU A 120 -1.43 15.29 16.20
CA LEU A 120 -2.57 14.58 15.61
C LEU A 120 -3.21 13.59 16.59
N TYR A 121 -4.44 13.21 16.26
CA TYR A 121 -5.23 12.23 17.01
C TYR A 121 -5.64 11.06 16.10
N ALA A 122 -5.89 9.91 16.72
CA ALA A 122 -6.42 8.71 16.08
C ALA A 122 -7.55 8.09 16.91
N ARG A 123 -8.33 7.22 16.27
CA ARG A 123 -9.24 6.33 16.97
C ARG A 123 -8.43 5.36 17.83
N LYS A 124 -8.91 5.10 19.05
CA LYS A 124 -8.17 4.34 20.07
C LYS A 124 -7.79 2.93 19.61
N ASP A 125 -8.77 2.15 19.18
CA ASP A 125 -8.60 0.78 18.64
C ASP A 125 -7.59 0.71 17.48
N LEU A 126 -7.66 1.63 16.53
CA LEU A 126 -6.76 1.68 15.39
C LEU A 126 -5.32 2.02 15.78
N TYR A 127 -5.16 2.93 16.74
CA TYR A 127 -3.84 3.29 17.25
C TYR A 127 -3.25 2.15 18.08
N GLU A 128 -4.04 1.51 18.93
CA GLU A 128 -3.62 0.36 19.74
C GLU A 128 -3.20 -0.82 18.87
N ALA A 129 -3.98 -1.16 17.84
CA ALA A 129 -3.61 -2.22 16.89
C ALA A 129 -2.27 -1.94 16.18
N LYS A 130 -2.04 -0.69 15.76
CA LYS A 130 -0.73 -0.27 15.22
C LYS A 130 0.39 -0.46 16.26
N MET A 131 0.16 -0.04 17.50
CA MET A 131 1.17 -0.16 18.56
C MET A 131 1.48 -1.62 18.88
N ASN A 132 0.48 -2.50 18.84
CA ASN A 132 0.67 -3.95 19.00
C ASN A 132 1.52 -4.54 17.87
N LEU A 133 1.28 -4.13 16.61
CA LEU A 133 2.12 -4.49 15.48
C LEU A 133 3.57 -3.98 15.66
N GLN A 134 3.70 -2.72 16.04
CA GLN A 134 4.99 -2.07 16.29
C GLN A 134 5.82 -2.79 17.37
N ASN A 135 5.17 -3.29 18.43
CA ASN A 135 5.82 -4.00 19.53
C ASN A 135 6.31 -5.41 19.14
N LYS A 136 5.97 -5.93 17.95
CA LYS A 136 6.53 -7.20 17.46
C LYS A 136 7.98 -7.07 16.96
N PHE A 137 8.41 -5.85 16.67
CA PHE A 137 9.78 -5.59 16.22
C PHE A 137 10.74 -5.46 17.40
N SER A 138 11.99 -5.90 17.24
CA SER A 138 13.03 -5.51 18.19
C SER A 138 13.19 -3.99 18.19
N ASP A 139 13.63 -3.41 19.31
CA ASP A 139 13.82 -1.96 19.41
C ASP A 139 14.70 -1.41 18.27
N ASP A 140 15.73 -2.15 17.86
CA ASP A 140 16.63 -1.73 16.78
C ASP A 140 16.01 -1.88 15.38
N ALA A 141 15.25 -2.95 15.13
CA ALA A 141 14.52 -3.13 13.86
C ALA A 141 13.42 -2.07 13.71
N LEU A 142 12.74 -1.76 14.81
CA LEU A 142 11.75 -0.70 14.90
C LEU A 142 12.39 0.66 14.62
N ARG A 143 13.51 0.98 15.28
CA ARG A 143 14.23 2.25 15.06
C ARG A 143 14.68 2.40 13.62
N SER A 144 15.31 1.37 13.05
CA SER A 144 15.72 1.38 11.64
C SER A 144 14.53 1.66 10.71
N THR A 145 13.38 1.03 10.97
CA THR A 145 12.15 1.26 10.21
C THR A 145 11.60 2.67 10.42
N LEU A 146 11.57 3.18 11.65
CA LEU A 146 11.08 4.53 11.95
C LEU A 146 12.00 5.63 11.41
N GLU A 147 13.31 5.45 11.46
CA GLU A 147 14.30 6.35 10.85
C GLU A 147 14.08 6.45 9.34
N LYS A 148 13.95 5.30 8.67
CA LYS A 148 13.55 5.22 7.27
C LYS A 148 12.22 5.93 6.99
N MET A 149 11.24 5.87 7.90
CA MET A 149 9.94 6.51 7.70
C MET A 149 9.97 8.04 7.92
N THR A 150 10.82 8.53 8.80
CA THR A 150 10.76 9.91 9.32
C THR A 150 11.91 10.80 8.85
N ASN A 151 13.01 10.22 8.38
CA ASN A 151 14.18 10.96 7.91
C ASN A 151 14.29 10.87 6.36
N PRO A 152 14.02 11.97 5.63
CA PRO A 152 14.20 12.03 4.18
C PRO A 152 15.63 11.65 3.73
N ASN A 153 16.64 11.88 4.56
CA ASN A 153 18.04 11.55 4.26
C ASN A 153 18.35 10.06 4.47
N ALA A 154 17.66 9.38 5.40
CA ALA A 154 17.78 7.93 5.56
C ALA A 154 17.15 7.18 4.38
N VAL A 155 16.08 7.75 3.80
CA VAL A 155 15.46 7.30 2.55
C VAL A 155 16.35 7.58 1.33
N GLY A 156 17.20 8.61 1.38
CA GLY A 156 18.14 8.96 0.31
C GLY A 156 19.07 7.83 -0.11
N ASN A 157 19.34 6.87 0.79
CA ASN A 157 20.18 5.70 0.52
C ASN A 157 19.42 4.54 -0.15
N SER A 158 18.09 4.62 -0.28
CA SER A 158 17.27 3.60 -0.95
C SER A 158 16.19 4.24 -1.81
N VAL A 159 16.49 4.37 -3.10
CA VAL A 159 15.55 4.88 -4.13
C VAL A 159 14.23 4.09 -4.11
N ASP A 160 14.27 2.76 -3.94
CA ASP A 160 13.07 1.90 -3.86
C ASP A 160 12.16 2.26 -2.68
N LEU A 161 12.75 2.50 -1.51
CA LEU A 161 12.01 2.89 -0.33
C LEU A 161 11.38 4.28 -0.48
N MET A 162 12.07 5.20 -1.14
CA MET A 162 11.53 6.52 -1.50
C MET A 162 10.28 6.38 -2.39
N HIS A 163 10.34 5.49 -3.38
CA HIS A 163 9.21 5.20 -4.26
C HIS A 163 8.01 4.67 -3.49
N LYS A 164 8.21 3.67 -2.63
CA LYS A 164 7.17 3.08 -1.78
C LYS A 164 6.56 4.12 -0.84
N ALA A 165 7.39 4.94 -0.18
CA ALA A 165 6.92 5.99 0.71
C ALA A 165 6.09 7.06 -0.04
N LYS A 166 6.51 7.48 -1.24
CA LYS A 166 5.72 8.40 -2.08
C LYS A 166 4.38 7.79 -2.49
N ALA A 167 4.38 6.53 -2.93
CA ALA A 167 3.17 5.82 -3.32
C ALA A 167 2.17 5.72 -2.15
N LEU A 168 2.66 5.35 -0.95
CA LEU A 168 1.83 5.32 0.26
C LEU A 168 1.29 6.69 0.62
N ASN A 169 2.13 7.74 0.64
CA ASN A 169 1.67 9.09 0.94
C ASN A 169 0.59 9.57 -0.05
N TYR A 170 0.76 9.26 -1.34
CA TYR A 170 -0.26 9.51 -2.34
C TYR A 170 -1.54 8.74 -2.00
N ASP A 171 -1.47 7.42 -1.81
CA ASP A 171 -2.64 6.58 -1.55
C ASP A 171 -3.41 7.02 -0.31
N MET A 172 -2.72 7.31 0.80
CA MET A 172 -3.37 7.75 2.04
C MET A 172 -4.10 9.08 1.85
N SER A 173 -3.54 9.98 1.04
CA SER A 173 -4.18 11.25 0.73
C SER A 173 -5.39 11.12 -0.19
N GLN A 174 -5.44 10.08 -1.03
CA GLN A 174 -6.51 9.87 -1.99
C GLN A 174 -7.61 8.98 -1.45
N ILE A 175 -7.32 7.95 -0.66
CA ILE A 175 -8.33 7.03 -0.14
C ILE A 175 -9.41 7.77 0.66
N LEU A 176 -9.03 8.77 1.46
CA LEU A 176 -9.95 9.61 2.25
C LEU A 176 -10.68 10.68 1.42
N LYS A 177 -10.21 10.99 0.21
CA LYS A 177 -10.93 11.85 -0.75
C LYS A 177 -11.93 11.06 -1.58
N LEU A 178 -11.55 9.83 -1.94
CA LEU A 178 -12.37 8.91 -2.72
C LEU A 178 -13.48 8.27 -1.89
N ASN A 179 -13.33 8.23 -0.56
CA ASN A 179 -14.27 7.62 0.38
C ASN A 179 -14.48 8.55 1.57
N SER A 180 -15.73 8.90 1.90
CA SER A 180 -16.03 9.79 3.03
C SER A 180 -15.48 9.27 4.36
N CYS A 181 -14.99 10.19 5.20
CA CYS A 181 -14.38 9.91 6.51
C CYS A 181 -15.28 9.11 7.47
N ASP A 182 -16.59 9.26 7.37
CA ASP A 182 -17.63 8.58 8.16
C ASP A 182 -18.33 7.44 7.41
N SER A 183 -17.82 7.07 6.22
CA SER A 183 -18.46 6.04 5.42
C SER A 183 -18.37 4.67 6.10
N LYS A 184 -19.45 3.89 5.99
CA LYS A 184 -19.48 2.49 6.43
C LYS A 184 -18.41 1.66 5.72
N SER A 185 -18.07 1.99 4.48
CA SER A 185 -17.03 1.31 3.72
C SER A 185 -15.65 1.50 4.35
N LEU A 186 -15.30 2.74 4.70
CA LEU A 186 -14.03 3.05 5.34
C LEU A 186 -13.95 2.41 6.74
N ARG A 187 -15.06 2.45 7.49
CA ARG A 187 -15.15 1.79 8.80
C ARG A 187 -14.90 0.27 8.71
N ARG A 188 -15.47 -0.40 7.71
CA ARG A 188 -15.24 -1.83 7.46
C ARG A 188 -13.77 -2.10 7.13
N PHE A 189 -13.19 -1.28 6.24
CA PHE A 189 -11.78 -1.38 5.88
C PHE A 189 -10.88 -1.28 7.11
N GLU A 190 -11.14 -0.31 7.99
CA GLU A 190 -10.40 -0.13 9.24
C GLU A 190 -10.54 -1.33 10.20
N GLU A 191 -11.74 -1.88 10.35
CA GLU A 191 -11.98 -3.06 11.19
C GLU A 191 -11.28 -4.30 10.65
N ASN A 192 -11.28 -4.49 9.33
CA ASN A 192 -10.52 -5.56 8.69
C ASN A 192 -9.02 -5.32 8.74
N LEU A 193 -8.55 -4.07 8.68
CA LEU A 193 -7.14 -3.74 8.85
C LEU A 193 -6.66 -4.14 10.25
N ILE A 194 -7.45 -3.85 11.30
CA ILE A 194 -7.26 -4.36 12.67
C ILE A 194 -7.17 -5.89 12.67
N ALA A 195 -8.20 -6.57 12.16
CA ALA A 195 -8.24 -8.03 12.12
C ALA A 195 -7.01 -8.63 11.42
N PHE A 196 -6.58 -8.03 10.31
CA PHE A 196 -5.42 -8.45 9.55
C PHE A 196 -4.12 -8.36 10.38
N SER A 197 -3.85 -7.25 11.08
CA SER A 197 -2.64 -7.13 11.93
C SER A 197 -2.57 -8.11 13.11
N GLU A 198 -3.75 -8.53 13.56
CA GLU A 198 -3.92 -9.44 14.69
C GLU A 198 -4.02 -10.90 14.25
N ASN A 199 -3.85 -11.19 12.94
CA ASN A 199 -4.04 -12.52 12.35
C ASN A 199 -5.42 -13.13 12.67
N ARG A 200 -6.45 -12.28 12.81
CA ARG A 200 -7.86 -12.69 12.96
C ARG A 200 -8.53 -12.78 11.60
N GLU A 201 -9.63 -13.52 11.54
CA GLU A 201 -10.49 -13.52 10.34
C GLU A 201 -11.11 -12.14 10.13
N GLY A 202 -11.12 -11.70 8.88
CA GLY A 202 -11.79 -10.47 8.48
C GLY A 202 -13.30 -10.64 8.41
N ILE A 203 -14.01 -9.52 8.42
CA ILE A 203 -15.42 -9.43 8.05
C ILE A 203 -15.51 -9.70 6.54
N ARG A 204 -15.75 -10.96 6.18
CA ARG A 204 -15.72 -11.43 4.79
C ARG A 204 -16.93 -10.98 3.98
N MET A 205 -16.70 -10.54 2.74
CA MET A 205 -17.74 -10.39 1.72
C MET A 205 -17.88 -11.69 0.93
N LYS A 206 -19.08 -11.91 0.39
CA LYS A 206 -19.33 -13.07 -0.49
C LYS A 206 -18.64 -12.95 -1.83
N GLU A 207 -18.45 -11.73 -2.32
CA GLU A 207 -17.80 -11.49 -3.60
C GLU A 207 -16.28 -11.49 -3.47
N ASP A 208 -15.62 -12.01 -4.50
CA ASP A 208 -14.17 -11.89 -4.64
C ASP A 208 -13.75 -10.48 -5.02
N SER A 209 -12.51 -10.15 -4.68
CA SER A 209 -11.85 -8.92 -5.13
C SER A 209 -11.97 -8.77 -6.64
N LYS A 210 -12.27 -7.55 -7.09
CA LYS A 210 -12.23 -7.22 -8.52
C LYS A 210 -10.85 -7.50 -9.14
N TYR A 211 -9.78 -7.39 -8.35
CA TYR A 211 -8.42 -7.69 -8.79
C TYR A 211 -8.17 -9.19 -8.92
N LYS A 212 -8.75 -10.00 -8.02
CA LYS A 212 -8.74 -11.48 -8.14
C LYS A 212 -9.47 -11.93 -9.40
N LYS A 213 -10.71 -11.43 -9.61
CA LYS A 213 -11.52 -11.72 -10.82
C LYS A 213 -10.75 -11.43 -12.11
N VAL A 214 -10.00 -10.32 -12.14
CA VAL A 214 -9.13 -9.95 -13.26
C VAL A 214 -7.97 -10.93 -13.44
N LYS A 215 -7.29 -11.32 -12.37
CA LYS A 215 -6.18 -12.29 -12.42
C LYS A 215 -6.64 -13.66 -12.92
N ASP A 216 -7.83 -14.08 -12.51
CA ASP A 216 -8.45 -15.35 -12.92
C ASP A 216 -8.86 -15.32 -14.40
N LEU A 217 -9.44 -14.20 -14.86
CA LEU A 217 -9.75 -13.97 -16.28
C LEU A 217 -8.48 -14.02 -17.15
N GLY A 218 -7.39 -13.44 -16.64
CA GLY A 218 -6.13 -13.30 -17.36
C GLY A 218 -6.14 -12.18 -18.40
N GLY A 219 -5.06 -12.09 -19.15
CA GLY A 219 -4.88 -11.06 -20.17
C GLY A 219 -5.66 -11.32 -21.46
N PRO A 220 -5.93 -10.26 -22.23
CA PRO A 220 -6.67 -10.34 -23.48
C PRO A 220 -5.93 -11.18 -24.54
N THR A 221 -6.69 -11.86 -25.39
CA THR A 221 -6.18 -12.59 -26.57
C THR A 221 -6.28 -11.77 -27.86
N GLU A 222 -7.10 -10.72 -27.85
CA GLU A 222 -7.27 -9.81 -28.99
C GLU A 222 -6.07 -8.87 -29.14
N LYS A 223 -5.91 -8.28 -30.33
CA LYS A 223 -4.82 -7.34 -30.61
C LYS A 223 -4.95 -6.08 -29.75
N GLN A 224 -3.88 -5.75 -29.02
CA GLN A 224 -3.81 -4.59 -28.14
C GLN A 224 -2.83 -3.53 -28.66
N ASN A 225 -3.07 -2.28 -28.31
CA ASN A 225 -2.17 -1.15 -28.49
C ASN A 225 -1.06 -1.20 -27.43
N LEU A 226 -0.03 -1.99 -27.75
CA LEU A 226 1.12 -2.17 -26.86
C LEU A 226 1.89 -0.85 -26.64
N THR A 227 1.90 0.07 -27.60
CA THR A 227 2.54 1.39 -27.43
C THR A 227 1.88 2.16 -26.30
N GLN A 228 0.55 2.24 -26.29
CA GLN A 228 -0.20 2.95 -25.26
C GLN A 228 -0.09 2.24 -23.91
N LEU A 229 -0.21 0.90 -23.86
CA LEU A 229 -0.04 0.14 -22.63
C LEU A 229 1.33 0.39 -21.99
N LEU A 230 2.41 0.31 -22.77
CA LEU A 230 3.77 0.51 -22.27
C LEU A 230 4.01 1.95 -21.85
N ASN A 231 3.40 2.91 -22.55
CA ASN A 231 3.46 4.31 -22.18
C ASN A 231 2.85 4.53 -20.79
N ASP A 232 1.65 3.99 -20.55
CA ASP A 232 0.95 4.16 -19.28
C ASP A 232 1.66 3.43 -18.13
N LEU A 233 2.15 2.21 -18.38
CA LEU A 233 2.93 1.44 -17.39
C LEU A 233 4.22 2.16 -16.97
N ILE A 234 4.99 2.69 -17.93
CA ILE A 234 6.25 3.36 -17.62
C ILE A 234 6.00 4.75 -17.02
N TYR A 235 5.04 5.51 -17.54
CA TYR A 235 4.68 6.82 -17.00
C TYR A 235 4.31 6.74 -15.52
N ASP A 236 3.47 5.77 -15.15
CA ASP A 236 3.02 5.60 -13.77
C ASP A 236 4.18 5.29 -12.81
N GLN A 237 5.11 4.43 -13.22
CA GLN A 237 6.33 4.16 -12.45
C GLN A 237 7.22 5.41 -12.36
N ALA A 238 7.32 6.16 -13.46
CA ALA A 238 8.20 7.32 -13.56
C ALA A 238 7.78 8.52 -12.70
N ILE A 239 6.50 8.64 -12.30
CA ILE A 239 6.02 9.65 -11.33
C ILE A 239 6.88 9.65 -10.06
N THR A 240 7.38 8.47 -9.70
CA THR A 240 8.11 8.29 -8.46
C THR A 240 9.63 8.53 -8.62
N TRP A 241 10.17 8.61 -9.85
CA TRP A 241 11.59 8.84 -10.14
C TRP A 241 12.13 10.12 -9.48
N ALA A 242 13.34 10.04 -8.91
CA ALA A 242 13.93 11.13 -8.16
C ALA A 242 14.60 12.18 -9.05
N VAL A 243 15.31 11.74 -10.09
CA VAL A 243 16.16 12.60 -10.94
C VAL A 243 15.66 12.64 -12.38
N ASN A 244 15.22 11.50 -12.89
CA ASN A 244 14.81 11.36 -14.28
C ASN A 244 13.33 11.68 -14.43
N LYS A 245 12.96 12.35 -15.52
CA LYS A 245 11.57 12.56 -15.93
C LYS A 245 11.30 11.82 -17.23
N TYR A 246 10.30 10.95 -17.22
CA TYR A 246 9.86 10.26 -18.42
C TYR A 246 9.30 11.25 -19.46
N VAL A 247 9.65 11.04 -20.72
CA VAL A 247 9.08 11.80 -21.84
C VAL A 247 7.84 11.05 -22.33
N ASN A 248 6.68 11.65 -22.18
CA ASN A 248 5.41 11.02 -22.55
C ASN A 248 5.36 10.66 -24.05
N ASN A 249 4.75 9.54 -24.39
CA ASN A 249 4.61 8.99 -25.73
C ASN A 249 5.93 8.75 -26.47
N SER A 250 6.99 8.42 -25.73
CA SER A 250 8.34 8.16 -26.29
C SER A 250 8.66 6.68 -26.50
N ILE A 251 7.68 5.80 -26.35
CA ILE A 251 7.86 4.36 -26.54
C ILE A 251 8.27 4.07 -27.98
N SER A 252 9.34 3.28 -28.13
CA SER A 252 9.88 2.88 -29.43
C SER A 252 10.44 1.46 -29.38
N ASN A 253 10.66 0.87 -30.56
CA ASN A 253 11.30 -0.45 -30.71
C ASN A 253 10.68 -1.54 -29.83
N ILE A 254 9.35 -1.63 -29.85
CA ILE A 254 8.61 -2.65 -29.09
C ILE A 254 8.90 -4.02 -29.70
N SER A 255 9.38 -4.95 -28.88
CA SER A 255 9.63 -6.33 -29.26
C SER A 255 8.95 -7.28 -28.29
N ILE A 256 8.25 -8.28 -28.82
CA ILE A 256 7.68 -9.38 -28.04
C ILE A 256 8.75 -10.47 -27.98
N ALA A 257 9.49 -10.51 -26.88
CA ALA A 257 10.59 -11.46 -26.71
C ALA A 257 10.09 -12.90 -26.56
N SER A 258 8.92 -13.10 -25.96
CA SER A 258 8.30 -14.42 -25.84
C SER A 258 6.78 -14.32 -25.70
N LYS A 259 6.09 -15.44 -25.97
CA LYS A 259 4.64 -15.59 -25.84
C LYS A 259 4.27 -16.76 -24.92
N ASP A 260 3.05 -16.76 -24.41
CA ASP A 260 2.47 -17.89 -23.69
C ASP A 260 1.83 -18.91 -24.64
N ASN A 261 1.26 -19.99 -24.08
CA ASN A 261 0.58 -21.05 -24.83
C ASN A 261 -0.70 -20.59 -25.55
N LYS A 262 -1.22 -19.39 -25.25
CA LYS A 262 -2.37 -18.76 -25.92
C LYS A 262 -1.94 -17.70 -26.92
N GLY A 263 -0.63 -17.56 -27.20
CA GLY A 263 -0.08 -16.59 -28.14
C GLY A 263 -0.04 -15.15 -27.61
N ARG A 264 -0.34 -14.92 -26.33
CA ARG A 264 -0.25 -13.62 -25.67
C ARG A 264 1.19 -13.32 -25.29
N PRO A 265 1.63 -12.06 -25.20
CA PRO A 265 2.97 -11.73 -24.74
C PRO A 265 3.25 -12.29 -23.34
N SER A 266 4.39 -12.97 -23.16
CA SER A 266 4.92 -13.33 -21.84
C SER A 266 6.08 -12.42 -21.44
N VAL A 267 6.82 -11.88 -22.41
CA VAL A 267 7.82 -10.83 -22.18
C VAL A 267 7.78 -9.82 -23.33
N ILE A 268 7.74 -8.54 -22.99
CA ILE A 268 7.88 -7.41 -23.91
C ILE A 268 9.10 -6.58 -23.52
N THR A 269 9.87 -6.15 -24.51
CA THR A 269 10.90 -5.12 -24.34
C THR A 269 10.56 -3.90 -25.18
N ALA A 270 10.90 -2.72 -24.68
CA ALA A 270 10.75 -1.47 -25.41
C ALA A 270 11.74 -0.43 -24.91
N TYR A 271 11.97 0.59 -25.74
CA TYR A 271 12.78 1.75 -25.42
C TYR A 271 11.88 2.93 -25.06
N TYR A 272 12.37 3.80 -24.19
CA TYR A 272 11.73 5.05 -23.83
C TYR A 272 12.75 6.17 -23.69
N ASN A 273 12.28 7.42 -23.79
CA ASN A 273 13.12 8.58 -23.54
C ASN A 273 12.84 9.16 -22.15
N TYR A 274 13.89 9.67 -21.52
CA TYR A 274 13.80 10.43 -20.27
C TYR A 274 14.70 11.66 -20.33
N SER A 275 14.33 12.71 -19.60
CA SER A 275 15.16 13.89 -19.40
C SER A 275 15.76 13.86 -17.99
N SER A 276 17.05 14.20 -17.91
CA SER A 276 17.80 14.37 -16.67
C SER A 276 18.47 15.75 -16.66
N PHE A 277 19.23 16.06 -15.60
CA PHE A 277 20.06 17.27 -15.55
C PHE A 277 21.08 17.34 -16.69
N PHE A 278 21.55 16.20 -17.20
CA PHE A 278 22.55 16.10 -18.27
C PHE A 278 21.94 16.04 -19.68
N GLY A 279 20.62 16.29 -19.80
CA GLY A 279 19.91 16.30 -21.08
C GLY A 279 18.99 15.09 -21.28
N LYS A 280 18.63 14.84 -22.54
CA LYS A 280 17.73 13.74 -22.93
C LYS A 280 18.52 12.48 -23.22
N SER A 281 18.06 11.37 -22.67
CA SER A 281 18.66 10.05 -22.84
C SER A 281 17.58 9.01 -23.15
N GLN A 282 18.02 7.85 -23.62
CA GLN A 282 17.15 6.70 -23.89
C GLN A 282 17.42 5.60 -22.86
N GLY A 283 16.35 5.00 -22.35
CA GLY A 283 16.38 3.81 -21.49
C GLY A 283 15.61 2.66 -22.13
N TRP A 284 15.70 1.49 -21.53
CA TRP A 284 14.89 0.32 -21.89
C TRP A 284 14.07 -0.17 -20.71
N ALA A 285 12.91 -0.74 -21.02
CA ALA A 285 12.07 -1.44 -20.06
C ALA A 285 11.79 -2.86 -20.55
N ARG A 286 11.81 -3.82 -19.63
CA ARG A 286 11.39 -5.20 -19.85
C ARG A 286 10.17 -5.48 -18.97
N ILE A 287 9.06 -5.84 -19.59
CA ILE A 287 7.80 -6.13 -18.93
C ILE A 287 7.55 -7.63 -19.03
N VAL A 288 7.42 -8.27 -17.87
CA VAL A 288 7.07 -9.69 -17.75
C VAL A 288 5.59 -9.81 -17.46
N PHE A 289 4.94 -10.74 -18.15
CA PHE A 289 3.54 -11.03 -18.03
C PHE A 289 3.33 -12.40 -17.39
N ASP A 290 2.25 -12.53 -16.62
CA ASP A 290 1.81 -13.76 -16.00
C ASP A 290 0.31 -13.94 -16.23
N ASN A 291 -0.11 -15.13 -16.64
CA ASN A 291 -1.42 -15.38 -17.23
C ASN A 291 -1.83 -14.30 -18.27
N GLY A 292 -0.87 -13.79 -19.04
CA GLY A 292 -1.08 -12.74 -20.04
C GLY A 292 -1.30 -11.33 -19.47
N LEU A 293 -1.16 -11.08 -18.15
CA LEU A 293 -1.27 -9.77 -17.51
C LEU A 293 0.11 -9.21 -17.12
N PRO A 294 0.37 -7.90 -17.19
CA PRO A 294 1.62 -7.31 -16.69
C PRO A 294 1.82 -7.66 -15.21
N LYS A 295 3.00 -8.21 -14.87
CA LYS A 295 3.37 -8.62 -13.51
C LYS A 295 4.59 -7.89 -12.96
N CYS A 296 5.62 -7.72 -13.77
CA CYS A 296 6.87 -7.05 -13.37
C CYS A 296 7.36 -6.13 -14.47
N ILE A 297 7.79 -4.92 -14.09
CA ILE A 297 8.49 -3.98 -14.96
C ILE A 297 9.92 -3.87 -14.44
N TYR A 298 10.89 -4.10 -15.33
CA TYR A 298 12.32 -3.92 -15.06
C TYR A 298 12.83 -2.77 -15.91
N PHE A 299 13.61 -1.88 -15.31
CA PHE A 299 14.22 -0.75 -16.00
C PHE A 299 15.73 -0.97 -16.16
N HIS A 300 16.32 -0.30 -17.14
CA HIS A 300 17.76 -0.42 -17.43
C HIS A 300 18.69 -0.14 -16.26
N ASP A 301 18.31 0.79 -15.39
CA ASP A 301 19.02 1.21 -14.18
C ASP A 301 18.80 0.26 -12.99
N TYR A 302 17.69 -0.49 -13.00
CA TYR A 302 17.35 -1.50 -12.00
C TYR A 302 16.90 -2.83 -12.63
N PRO A 303 17.78 -3.53 -13.37
CA PRO A 303 17.40 -4.68 -14.19
C PRO A 303 16.93 -5.89 -13.37
N ASN A 304 17.28 -5.93 -12.08
CA ASN A 304 16.95 -7.01 -11.15
C ASN A 304 15.83 -6.65 -10.17
N ASN A 305 15.30 -5.42 -10.22
CA ASN A 305 14.21 -4.99 -9.34
C ASN A 305 12.87 -5.09 -10.07
N CYS A 306 12.00 -6.01 -9.65
CA CYS A 306 10.65 -6.09 -10.18
C CYS A 306 9.81 -4.93 -9.63
N LYS A 307 9.41 -4.02 -10.51
CA LYS A 307 8.40 -3.00 -10.18
C LYS A 307 7.01 -3.53 -10.51
N THR A 308 6.14 -3.61 -9.51
CA THR A 308 4.76 -4.05 -9.67
C THR A 308 3.96 -3.01 -10.46
N PRO A 309 3.33 -3.40 -11.59
CA PRO A 309 2.41 -2.55 -12.32
C PRO A 309 1.24 -2.06 -11.46
N LYS A 310 0.77 -0.84 -11.73
CA LYS A 310 -0.43 -0.33 -11.09
C LYS A 310 -1.66 -1.15 -11.46
N ALA A 311 -2.40 -1.57 -10.44
CA ALA A 311 -3.54 -2.47 -10.60
C ALA A 311 -4.63 -1.93 -11.54
N SER A 312 -4.85 -0.61 -11.58
CA SER A 312 -5.81 0.00 -12.51
C SER A 312 -5.40 -0.13 -13.97
N ILE A 313 -4.10 -0.05 -14.28
CA ILE A 313 -3.57 -0.24 -15.65
C ILE A 313 -3.73 -1.69 -16.06
N VAL A 314 -3.39 -2.63 -15.17
CA VAL A 314 -3.56 -4.08 -15.38
C VAL A 314 -5.03 -4.42 -15.61
N ASN A 315 -5.94 -3.86 -14.82
CA ASN A 315 -7.38 -4.06 -14.99
C ASN A 315 -7.88 -3.53 -16.34
N ASN A 316 -7.50 -2.30 -16.72
CA ASN A 316 -7.85 -1.73 -18.02
C ASN A 316 -7.37 -2.61 -19.17
N TYR A 317 -6.16 -3.16 -19.04
CA TYR A 317 -5.60 -4.09 -20.02
C TYR A 317 -6.38 -5.40 -20.10
N ALA A 318 -6.68 -6.03 -18.96
CA ALA A 318 -7.52 -7.23 -18.91
C ALA A 318 -8.91 -7.03 -19.55
N LEU A 319 -9.49 -5.84 -19.36
CA LEU A 319 -10.80 -5.46 -19.87
C LEU A 319 -10.78 -4.90 -21.30
N ASN A 320 -9.74 -5.17 -22.10
CA ASN A 320 -9.62 -4.75 -23.49
C ASN A 320 -9.71 -3.22 -23.72
N LYS A 321 -9.35 -2.39 -22.72
CA LYS A 321 -9.36 -0.92 -22.89
C LYS A 321 -8.25 -0.41 -23.82
N TYR A 322 -7.31 -1.27 -24.21
CA TYR A 322 -6.25 -0.98 -25.18
C TYR A 322 -6.50 -1.69 -26.53
N LYS A 323 -7.69 -2.20 -26.81
CA LYS A 323 -8.00 -2.89 -28.07
C LYS A 323 -7.79 -1.96 -29.27
N ILE A 324 -7.25 -2.52 -30.37
CA ILE A 324 -7.11 -1.86 -31.68
C ILE A 324 -8.28 -2.21 -32.59
#